data_AF-A0A1M6RKG3-F1
#
_entry.id   AF-A0A1M6RKG3-F1
#
_cell.length_a   1.000
_cell.length_b   1.000
_cell.length_c   1.000
_cell.angle_alpha   90.00
_cell.angle_beta   90.00
_cell.angle_gamma   90.00
#
_symmetry.space_group_name_H-M   'P 1'
#
loop_
_entity.id
_entity.type
_entity.pdbx_description
1 polymer ?
#
loop_
_entity_poly.entity_id
_entity_poly.type
_entity_poly.pdbx_seq_one_letter_code
_entity_poly.pdbx_strand_id
1 'polypeptide(L)' 'SVQSANNLISMFVFFYNFVRPHSSLNGLTPAQVAGLNLNDKEKKKYPLVA' A
#
# COMPACT_ATOMS: atom_id res chain seq x y z
N SER A 1 9.04 -22.47 2.40
CA SER A 1 9.03 -22.44 3.88
C SER A 1 7.92 -21.50 4.34
N VAL A 2 7.53 -21.54 5.61
CA VAL A 2 6.57 -20.58 6.20
C VAL A 2 7.01 -19.13 5.96
N GLN A 3 8.32 -18.88 5.99
CA GLN A 3 8.91 -17.57 5.72
C GLN A 3 8.53 -17.00 4.34
N SER A 4 8.59 -17.81 3.28
CA SER A 4 8.25 -17.37 1.93
C SER A 4 6.77 -17.00 1.80
N ALA A 5 5.89 -17.74 2.47
CA ALA A 5 4.46 -17.45 2.49
C ALA A 5 4.17 -16.13 3.23
N ASN A 6 4.81 -15.91 4.38
CA ASN A 6 4.69 -14.66 5.13
C ASN A 6 5.17 -13.46 4.32
N ASN A 7 6.27 -13.61 3.56
CA ASN A 7 6.77 -12.56 2.68
C ASN A 7 5.75 -12.23 1.57
N LEU A 8 5.17 -13.25 0.93
CA LEU A 8 4.15 -13.05 -0.11
C LEU A 8 2.90 -12.34 0.44
N ILE A 9 2.41 -12.78 1.59
CA ILE A 9 1.24 -12.16 2.25
C ILE A 9 1.56 -10.70 2.61
N SER A 10 2.74 -10.44 3.16
CA SER A 10 3.17 -9.07 3.51
C SER A 10 3.20 -8.16 2.29
N MET A 11 3.74 -8.64 1.16
CA MET A 11 3.75 -7.90 -0.10
C MET A 11 2.35 -7.64 -0.66
N PHE A 12 1.47 -8.64 -0.58
CA PHE A 12 0.08 -8.48 -1.00
C PHE A 12 -0.65 -7.42 -0.17
N VAL A 13 -0.57 -7.51 1.16
CA VAL A 13 -1.20 -6.56 2.10
C VAL A 13 -0.68 -5.15 1.86
N PHE A 14 0.63 -5.01 1.65
CA PHE A 14 1.25 -3.72 1.35
C PHE A 14 0.72 -3.10 0.06
N PHE A 15 0.77 -3.86 -1.03
CA PHE A 15 0.37 -3.36 -2.35
C PHE A 15 -1.12 -3.00 -2.39
N TYR A 16 -1.96 -3.84 -1.79
CA TYR A 16 -3.40 -3.63 -1.72
C TYR A 16 -3.76 -2.37 -0.93
N ASN A 17 -3.19 -2.20 0.27
CA ASN A 17 -3.60 -1.11 1.15
C ASN A 17 -2.96 0.25 0.80
N PHE A 18 -1.75 0.24 0.27
CA PHE A 18 -0.95 1.45 0.18
C PHE A 18 -0.54 1.87 -1.23
N VAL A 19 -0.46 0.94 -2.20
CA VAL A 19 0.05 1.24 -3.55
C VAL A 19 -1.07 1.32 -4.57
N ARG A 20 -2.01 0.37 -4.56
CA ARG A 20 -3.01 0.22 -5.62
C ARG A 20 -4.26 1.08 -5.35
N PRO A 21 -4.63 1.99 -6.27
CA PRO A 21 -5.93 2.65 -6.26
C PRO A 21 -7.06 1.68 -6.60
N HIS A 22 -8.24 1.86 -6.01
CA HIS A 22 -9.41 1.01 -6.23
C HIS A 22 -10.58 1.81 -6.78
N SER A 23 -11.19 1.35 -7.87
CA SER A 23 -12.37 2.00 -8.47
C SER A 23 -13.57 2.02 -7.51
N SER A 24 -13.75 0.97 -6.71
CA SER A 24 -14.75 0.92 -5.64
C SER A 24 -14.53 1.94 -4.51
N LEU A 25 -13.34 2.53 -4.44
CA LEU A 25 -12.94 3.55 -3.47
C LEU A 25 -12.71 4.91 -4.15
N ASN A 26 -13.42 5.20 -5.24
CA ASN A 26 -13.28 6.44 -6.02
C ASN A 26 -11.85 6.70 -6.51
N GLY A 27 -11.09 5.64 -6.82
CA GLY A 27 -9.70 5.77 -7.26
C GLY A 27 -8.72 6.07 -6.12
N LEU A 28 -9.08 5.83 -4.87
CA LEU A 28 -8.20 5.93 -3.71
C LEU A 28 -7.68 4.56 -3.26
N THR A 29 -6.57 4.55 -2.53
CA THR A 29 -6.13 3.37 -1.78
C THR A 29 -6.90 3.24 -0.45
N PRO A 30 -7.02 2.04 0.13
CA PRO A 30 -7.61 1.87 1.45
C PRO A 30 -6.99 2.77 2.52
N ALA A 31 -5.67 2.95 2.50
CA ALA A 31 -4.99 3.84 3.44
C ALA A 31 -5.40 5.31 3.26
N GLN A 32 -5.58 5.78 2.02
CA GLN A 32 -6.07 7.14 1.75
C GLN A 32 -7.51 7.34 2.23
N VAL A 33 -8.38 6.35 2.04
CA VAL A 33 -9.74 6.37 2.60
C VAL A 33 -9.72 6.43 4.13
N ALA A 34 -8.74 5.78 4.77
CA ALA A 34 -8.51 5.86 6.20
C ALA A 34 -7.86 7.18 6.67
N GLY A 35 -7.58 8.12 5.77
CA GLY A 35 -7.03 9.44 6.07
C GLY A 35 -5.51 9.57 5.91
N LEU A 36 -4.81 8.54 5.42
CA LEU A 36 -3.38 8.63 5.13
C LEU A 36 -3.15 9.46 3.86
N ASN A 37 -2.77 10.73 4.04
CA ASN A 37 -2.39 11.62 2.96
C ASN A 37 -0.91 11.98 3.05
N LEU A 38 -0.09 11.25 2.30
CA LEU A 38 1.36 11.50 2.18
C LEU A 38 1.65 12.35 0.93
N ASN A 39 2.49 13.36 1.09
CA ASN A 39 3.07 14.06 -0.07
C ASN A 39 4.21 13.25 -0.70
N ASP A 40 4.70 13.66 -1.87
CA ASP A 40 5.69 12.89 -2.63
C ASP A 40 7.05 12.76 -1.93
N LYS A 41 7.41 13.70 -1.03
CA LYS A 41 8.62 13.57 -0.21
C LYS A 41 8.42 12.53 0.90
N GLU A 42 7.24 12.47 1.48
CA GLU A 42 6.91 11.49 2.52
C GLU A 42 6.78 10.09 1.96
N LYS A 43 6.19 9.92 0.76
CA LYS A 43 6.12 8.63 0.07
C LYS A 43 7.50 8.01 -0.14
N LYS A 44 8.52 8.82 -0.46
CA LYS A 44 9.92 8.37 -0.62
C LYS A 44 10.60 7.88 0.66
N LYS A 45 10.07 8.25 1.84
CA LYS A 45 10.62 7.78 3.13
C LYS A 45 10.24 6.33 3.42
N TYR A 46 9.19 5.85 2.77
CA TYR A 46 8.75 4.48 2.87
C TYR A 46 9.05 3.77 1.55
N PRO A 47 9.21 2.44 1.55
CA PRO A 47 9.29 1.67 0.31
C PRO A 47 7.91 1.59 -0.39
N LEU A 48 7.09 2.63 -0.32
CA LEU A 48 5.73 2.74 -0.89
C LEU A 48 5.74 3.04 -2.38
N VAL A 49 6.91 3.16 -2.99
CA VAL A 49 7.07 3.55 -4.39
C VAL A 49 8.15 2.67 -5.03
N ALA A 50 7.77 1.99 -6.12
CA ALA A 50 8.70 1.60 -7.17
C ALA A 50 8.75 2.71 -8.22
#